data_AF-A0AA94WN38-F1
#
_entry.id   AF-A0AA94WN38-F1
#
_cell.length_a   1.000
_cell.length_b   1.000
_cell.length_c   1.000
_cell.angle_alpha   90.00
_cell.angle_beta   90.00
_cell.angle_gamma   90.00
#
_symmetry.space_group_name_H-M   'P 1'
#
loop_
_entity.id
_entity.type
_entity.pdbx_description
1 polymer ?
#
loop_
_entity_poly.entity_id
_entity_poly.type
_entity_poly.pdbx_seq_one_letter_code
_entity_poly.pdbx_strand_id
1 'polypeptide(L)'
;MLNRFYFCILIFSIIFLSGCSSNTQEETVVKPILNEFEEEGFTLKEREIYSDLFTLSGSYEKQYEVEGGSIYIIYGYSDKEKIMEELRKVFAETEFQYPPKSLYTDKFCIIYIKKSENEMFDQKIDTLFEHNLKGI
;
A
#
# COMPACT_ATOMS: atom_id res chain seq x y z
N MET A 1 -31.08 -57.25 -10.24
CA MET A 1 -31.93 -56.05 -10.01
C MET A 1 -31.16 -55.17 -9.02
N LEU A 2 -30.28 -54.28 -9.50
CA LEU A 2 -30.54 -52.92 -10.00
C LEU A 2 -31.01 -51.95 -8.89
N ASN A 3 -30.07 -51.06 -8.53
CA ASN A 3 -30.21 -49.70 -7.99
C ASN A 3 -30.89 -49.51 -6.62
N ARG A 4 -30.22 -48.79 -5.72
CA ARG A 4 -30.39 -47.32 -5.62
C ARG A 4 -29.43 -46.68 -4.58
N PHE A 5 -28.61 -45.78 -5.10
CA PHE A 5 -28.23 -44.46 -4.56
C PHE A 5 -27.36 -44.34 -3.29
N TYR A 6 -26.07 -44.11 -3.55
CA TYR A 6 -25.23 -43.07 -2.91
C TYR A 6 -26.04 -41.90 -2.35
N PHE A 7 -25.90 -41.57 -1.06
CA PHE A 7 -25.84 -40.17 -0.58
C PHE A 7 -25.57 -40.06 0.94
N CYS A 8 -24.35 -40.34 1.41
CA CYS A 8 -23.93 -39.95 2.78
C CYS A 8 -22.47 -39.48 2.84
N ILE A 9 -21.94 -38.92 1.74
CA ILE A 9 -20.67 -38.19 1.76
C ILE A 9 -20.98 -36.76 1.31
N LEU A 10 -21.44 -35.95 2.26
CA LEU A 10 -21.44 -34.49 2.16
C LEU A 10 -21.58 -33.92 3.58
N ILE A 11 -20.71 -34.42 4.48
CA ILE A 11 -20.42 -33.68 5.71
C ILE A 11 -19.57 -32.49 5.27
N PHE A 12 -20.27 -31.39 5.01
CA PHE A 12 -19.86 -30.02 5.28
C PHE A 12 -18.36 -29.84 5.55
N SER A 13 -17.57 -29.81 4.47
CA SER A 13 -16.30 -29.10 4.46
C SER A 13 -16.48 -27.83 3.63
N ILE A 14 -17.48 -27.02 4.00
CA ILE A 14 -17.41 -25.59 3.67
C ILE A 14 -16.44 -25.01 4.68
N ILE A 15 -15.16 -25.15 4.34
CA ILE A 15 -14.09 -24.38 4.90
C ILE A 15 -14.45 -22.93 4.56
N PHE A 16 -15.13 -22.25 5.49
CA PHE A 16 -15.17 -20.80 5.48
C PHE A 16 -13.73 -20.36 5.77
N LEU A 17 -12.94 -20.21 4.71
CA LEU A 17 -11.72 -19.39 4.66
C LEU A 17 -12.14 -17.92 4.80
N SER A 18 -12.75 -17.60 5.94
CA SER A 18 -13.05 -16.24 6.36
C SER A 18 -11.92 -15.78 7.25
N GLY A 19 -10.89 -15.16 6.66
CA GLY A 19 -9.92 -14.37 7.42
C GLY A 19 -8.44 -14.62 7.10
N CYS A 20 -7.99 -14.22 5.91
CA CYS A 20 -6.59 -13.85 5.68
C CYS A 20 -6.43 -12.93 4.45
N SER A 21 -7.32 -11.96 4.25
CA SER A 21 -7.18 -11.01 3.14
C SER A 21 -6.02 -10.03 3.34
N SER A 22 -5.73 -9.63 4.59
CA SER A 22 -4.70 -8.63 4.90
C SER A 22 -3.30 -9.14 4.58
N ASN A 23 -2.96 -10.34 5.04
CA ASN A 23 -1.63 -10.94 4.81
C ASN A 23 -1.37 -11.19 3.31
N THR A 24 -2.41 -11.51 2.53
CA THR A 24 -2.25 -11.70 1.09
C THR A 24 -2.00 -10.38 0.35
N GLN A 25 -2.66 -9.30 0.74
CA GLN A 25 -2.45 -8.00 0.10
C GLN A 25 -1.11 -7.37 0.46
N GLU A 26 -0.66 -7.53 1.71
CA GLU A 26 0.68 -7.11 2.12
C GLU A 26 1.77 -7.80 1.28
N GLU A 27 1.68 -9.11 1.10
CA GLU A 27 2.64 -9.87 0.29
C GLU A 27 2.56 -9.55 -1.21
N THR A 28 1.37 -9.22 -1.74
CA THR A 28 1.15 -9.02 -3.18
C THR A 28 1.25 -7.57 -3.64
N VAL A 29 1.17 -6.60 -2.73
CA VAL A 29 1.20 -5.16 -3.04
C VAL A 29 2.39 -4.49 -2.36
N VAL A 30 2.52 -4.61 -1.05
CA VAL A 30 3.54 -3.87 -0.28
C VAL A 30 4.93 -4.41 -0.59
N LYS A 31 5.12 -5.73 -0.53
CA LYS A 31 6.44 -6.34 -0.72
C LYS A 31 7.06 -6.07 -2.10
N PRO A 32 6.35 -6.16 -3.24
CA PRO A 32 6.91 -5.76 -4.53
C PRO A 32 7.37 -4.30 -4.55
N ILE A 33 6.60 -3.39 -3.94
CA ILE A 33 6.99 -1.98 -3.83
C ILE A 33 8.29 -1.85 -3.05
N LEU A 34 8.39 -2.49 -1.88
CA LEU A 34 9.60 -2.45 -1.04
C LEU A 34 10.82 -2.99 -1.77
N ASN A 35 10.67 -4.10 -2.51
CA ASN A 35 11.77 -4.67 -3.28
C ASN A 35 12.32 -3.68 -4.31
N GLU A 36 11.46 -2.95 -5.04
CA GLU A 36 11.92 -1.95 -6.01
C GLU A 36 12.68 -0.80 -5.34
N PHE A 37 12.24 -0.37 -4.14
CA PHE A 37 13.01 0.60 -3.37
C PHE A 37 14.37 0.04 -2.94
N GLU A 38 14.42 -1.20 -2.44
CA GLU A 38 15.69 -1.83 -2.03
C GLU A 38 16.65 -2.04 -3.22
N GLU A 39 16.13 -2.42 -4.40
CA GLU A 39 16.91 -2.61 -5.63
C GLU A 39 17.54 -1.30 -6.13
N GLU A 40 16.85 -0.16 -5.97
CA GLU A 40 17.40 1.17 -6.27
C GLU A 40 18.30 1.73 -5.15
N GLY A 41 18.53 0.93 -4.10
CA GLY A 41 19.46 1.20 -3.00
C GLY A 41 18.88 2.10 -1.91
N PHE A 42 17.56 2.11 -1.74
CA PHE A 42 16.91 2.77 -0.61
C PHE A 42 16.90 1.88 0.63
N THR A 43 17.29 2.44 1.76
CA THR A 43 17.09 1.80 3.07
C THR A 43 15.76 2.26 3.64
N LEU A 44 14.79 1.35 3.76
CA LEU A 44 13.48 1.63 4.36
C LEU A 44 13.41 1.07 5.78
N LYS A 45 12.91 1.88 6.71
CA LYS A 45 12.62 1.43 8.07
C LYS A 45 11.14 1.58 8.37
N GLU A 46 10.44 0.46 8.48
CA GLU A 46 9.02 0.47 8.85
C GLU A 46 8.83 1.12 10.23
N ARG A 47 7.80 1.96 10.34
CA ARG A 47 7.34 2.50 11.62
C ARG A 47 6.12 1.69 12.05
N GLU A 48 6.23 1.07 13.22
CA GLU A 48 5.15 0.25 13.80
C GLU A 48 3.94 1.08 14.26
N ILE A 49 4.11 2.40 14.38
CA ILE A 49 3.05 3.33 14.75
C ILE A 49 2.47 3.93 13.46
N TYR A 50 1.18 3.71 13.24
CA TYR A 50 0.43 4.31 12.13
C TYR A 50 0.47 5.83 12.22
N SER A 51 0.50 6.48 11.06
CA SER A 51 0.48 7.94 10.99
C SER A 51 -0.89 8.48 11.36
N ASP A 52 -0.91 9.55 12.14
CA ASP A 52 -2.13 10.35 12.33
C ASP A 52 -2.47 11.17 11.07
N LEU A 53 -1.57 11.21 10.07
CA LEU A 53 -1.72 12.02 8.86
C LEU A 53 -2.70 11.43 7.84
N PHE A 54 -2.71 10.10 7.68
CA PHE A 54 -3.49 9.41 6.64
C PHE A 54 -4.39 8.33 7.23
N THR A 55 -5.06 8.64 8.34
CA THR A 55 -6.03 7.75 8.98
C THR A 55 -7.31 7.61 8.15
N LEU A 56 -7.21 6.92 7.01
CA LEU A 56 -8.25 6.76 6.00
C LEU A 56 -9.07 5.50 6.25
N SER A 57 -10.38 5.66 6.41
CA SER A 57 -11.27 4.53 6.67
C SER A 57 -11.51 3.73 5.40
N GLY A 58 -11.21 2.43 5.43
CA GLY A 58 -11.40 1.54 4.27
C GLY A 58 -10.13 1.31 3.43
N SER A 59 -8.96 1.57 4.01
CA SER A 59 -7.66 1.20 3.45
C SER A 59 -6.69 0.76 4.54
N TYR A 60 -5.61 0.11 4.15
CA TYR A 60 -4.44 -0.13 4.99
C TYR A 60 -3.37 0.92 4.71
N GLU A 61 -2.58 1.25 5.74
CA GLU A 61 -1.45 2.18 5.66
C GLU A 61 -0.20 1.52 6.21
N LYS A 62 0.93 1.71 5.52
CA LYS A 62 2.27 1.42 6.04
C LYS A 62 3.15 2.66 5.90
N GLN A 63 3.90 2.98 6.95
CA GLN A 63 4.83 4.11 6.97
C GLN A 63 6.27 3.61 7.04
N TYR A 64 7.13 4.17 6.20
CA TYR A 64 8.56 3.90 6.18
C TYR A 64 9.34 5.20 6.33
N GLU A 65 10.35 5.18 7.20
CA GLU A 65 11.35 6.22 7.30
C GLU A 65 12.48 5.95 6.30
N VAL A 66 12.89 7.00 5.59
CA VAL A 66 14.00 6.99 4.62
C VAL A 66 14.85 8.24 4.81
N GLU A 67 16.08 8.23 4.28
CA GLU A 67 17.07 9.31 4.48
C GLU A 67 16.51 10.72 4.19
N GLY A 68 15.74 10.89 3.13
CA GLY A 68 15.16 12.18 2.74
C GLY A 68 13.79 12.51 3.35
N GLY A 69 13.16 11.61 4.11
CA GLY A 69 11.80 11.84 4.58
C GLY A 69 11.01 10.60 4.97
N SER A 70 9.78 10.50 4.48
CA SER A 70 8.89 9.39 4.83
C SER A 70 8.07 8.96 3.62
N ILE A 71 7.95 7.65 3.45
CA ILE A 71 7.13 7.00 2.42
C ILE A 71 5.92 6.40 3.11
N TYR A 72 4.74 6.63 2.54
CA TYR A 72 3.50 6.02 2.94
C TYR A 72 3.00 5.15 1.79
N ILE A 73 2.57 3.93 2.11
CA ILE A 73 1.94 3.04 1.16
C ILE A 73 0.51 2.81 1.65
N ILE A 74 -0.46 3.26 0.86
CA ILE A 74 -1.89 3.15 1.15
C ILE A 74 -2.49 2.17 0.15
N TYR A 75 -3.06 1.07 0.61
CA TYR A 75 -3.48 -0.05 -0.23
C TYR A 75 -4.76 -0.72 0.28
N GLY A 76 -5.30 -1.64 -0.50
CA GLY A 76 -6.47 -2.44 -0.11
C GLY A 76 -7.74 -1.62 0.01
N TYR A 77 -7.99 -0.77 -0.98
CA TYR A 77 -9.14 0.13 -1.02
C TYR A 77 -10.47 -0.64 -0.98
N SER A 78 -11.30 -0.31 -0.01
CA SER A 78 -12.72 -0.70 -0.03
C SER A 78 -13.50 0.12 -1.06
N ASP A 79 -13.12 1.39 -1.23
CA ASP A 79 -13.67 2.34 -2.21
C ASP A 79 -12.56 3.30 -2.65
N LYS A 80 -12.04 3.08 -3.86
CA LYS A 80 -10.91 3.86 -4.38
C LYS A 80 -11.24 5.34 -4.49
N GLU A 81 -12.42 5.69 -5.03
CA GLU A 81 -12.76 7.09 -5.28
C GLU A 81 -12.86 7.88 -3.98
N LYS A 82 -13.51 7.27 -2.97
CA LYS A 82 -13.58 7.84 -1.64
C LYS A 82 -12.19 8.04 -1.00
N ILE A 83 -11.33 7.02 -1.05
CA ILE A 83 -9.97 7.12 -0.50
C ILE A 83 -9.16 8.22 -1.21
N MET A 84 -9.29 8.35 -2.54
CA MET A 84 -8.64 9.41 -3.30
C MET A 84 -9.17 10.80 -2.95
N GLU A 85 -10.47 10.95 -2.69
CA GLU A 85 -11.06 12.20 -2.24
C GLU A 85 -10.56 12.60 -0.86
N GLU A 86 -10.51 11.67 0.09
CA GLU A 86 -9.98 11.92 1.43
C GLU A 86 -8.50 12.29 1.39
N LEU A 87 -7.68 11.62 0.57
CA LEU A 87 -6.28 11.99 0.37
C LEU A 87 -6.11 13.42 -0.16
N ARG A 88 -6.94 13.81 -1.15
CA ARG A 88 -6.91 15.18 -1.68
C ARG A 88 -7.27 16.22 -0.61
N LYS A 89 -8.20 15.89 0.29
CA LYS A 89 -8.53 16.77 1.44
C LYS A 89 -7.34 16.90 2.38
N VAL A 90 -6.70 15.79 2.76
CA VAL A 90 -5.48 15.84 3.60
C VAL A 90 -4.41 16.71 2.95
N PHE A 91 -4.19 16.57 1.64
CA PHE A 91 -3.22 17.40 0.92
C PHE A 91 -3.57 18.88 0.84
N ALA A 92 -4.86 19.21 0.79
CA ALA A 92 -5.33 20.59 0.74
C ALA A 92 -5.34 21.27 2.12
N GLU A 93 -5.58 20.50 3.18
CA GLU A 93 -5.77 21.00 4.54
C GLU A 93 -4.50 20.96 5.39
N THR A 94 -3.48 20.20 4.96
CA THR A 94 -2.21 20.08 5.67
C THR A 94 -1.15 21.03 5.09
N GLU A 95 -0.52 21.80 5.96
CA GLU A 95 0.67 22.58 5.60
C GLU A 95 1.90 21.67 5.56
N PHE A 96 2.38 21.38 4.35
CA PHE A 96 3.64 20.67 4.15
C PHE A 96 4.78 21.66 3.92
N GLN A 97 5.94 21.38 4.53
CA GLN A 97 7.16 22.14 4.26
C GLN A 97 7.57 22.05 2.78
N TYR A 98 7.36 20.89 2.16
CA TYR A 98 7.59 20.64 0.75
C TYR A 98 6.38 19.92 0.16
N PRO A 99 6.00 20.17 -1.12
CA PRO A 99 4.90 19.46 -1.76
C PRO A 99 5.10 17.94 -1.71
N PRO A 100 4.11 17.15 -1.24
CA PRO A 100 4.18 15.71 -1.30
C PRO A 100 4.27 15.21 -2.74
N LYS A 101 5.11 14.20 -2.98
CA LYS A 101 5.12 13.45 -4.24
C LYS A 101 4.23 12.23 -4.08
N SER A 102 3.45 11.89 -5.12
CA SER A 102 2.54 10.75 -5.03
C SER A 102 2.44 10.00 -6.36
N LEU A 103 2.31 8.67 -6.25
CA LEU A 103 1.99 7.76 -7.34
C LEU A 103 0.68 7.07 -7.01
N TYR A 104 -0.25 7.07 -7.95
CA TYR A 104 -1.58 6.48 -7.78
C TYR A 104 -1.80 5.35 -8.78
N THR A 105 -2.23 4.19 -8.29
CA THR A 105 -2.65 3.06 -9.10
C THR A 105 -4.06 2.61 -8.72
N ASP A 106 -4.57 1.56 -9.36
CA ASP A 106 -5.84 0.96 -8.98
C ASP A 106 -5.77 0.17 -7.67
N LYS A 107 -4.57 -0.24 -7.26
CA LYS A 107 -4.35 -1.12 -6.11
C LYS A 107 -3.80 -0.39 -4.89
N PHE A 108 -3.01 0.65 -5.12
CA PHE A 108 -2.27 1.35 -4.08
C PHE A 108 -1.93 2.80 -4.45
N CYS A 109 -1.47 3.52 -3.45
CA CYS A 109 -0.92 4.86 -3.55
C CYS A 109 0.35 4.90 -2.73
N ILE A 110 1.40 5.46 -3.33
CA ILE A 110 2.66 5.72 -2.64
C ILE A 110 2.77 7.23 -2.50
N ILE A 111 3.03 7.70 -1.29
CA ILE A 111 3.20 9.12 -0.99
C ILE A 111 4.57 9.31 -0.36
N TYR A 112 5.39 10.17 -0.94
CA TYR A 112 6.65 10.60 -0.35
C TYR A 112 6.52 12.02 0.19
N ILE A 113 6.77 12.16 1.49
CA ILE A 113 6.85 13.46 2.17
C ILE A 113 8.32 13.72 2.50
N LYS A 114 8.88 14.70 1.82
CA LYS A 114 10.25 15.19 2.03
C LYS A 114 10.37 15.90 3.39
N LYS A 115 11.50 15.69 4.07
CA LYS A 115 11.84 16.33 5.36
C LYS A 115 13.17 17.10 5.35
N SER A 116 14.05 16.83 4.39
CA SER A 116 15.37 17.45 4.29
C SER A 116 15.71 17.71 2.83
N GLU A 117 16.59 18.68 2.56
CA GLU A 117 17.10 18.92 1.21
C GLU A 117 18.23 17.92 0.90
N ASN A 118 17.86 16.83 0.22
CA ASN A 118 18.80 15.85 -0.32
C ASN A 118 18.48 15.63 -1.80
N GLU A 119 19.02 16.49 -2.66
CA GLU A 119 18.69 16.52 -4.10
C GLU A 119 18.96 15.19 -4.80
N MET A 120 20.06 14.51 -4.45
CA MET A 120 20.41 13.22 -5.04
C MET A 120 19.38 12.15 -4.66
N PHE A 121 18.92 12.14 -3.40
CA PHE A 121 17.87 11.24 -2.95
C PHE A 121 16.53 11.57 -3.63
N ASP A 122 16.18 12.86 -3.74
CA ASP A 122 14.95 13.31 -4.38
C ASP A 122 14.87 12.89 -5.86
N GLN A 123 15.99 12.98 -6.59
CA GLN A 123 16.08 12.55 -7.99
C GLN A 123 15.89 11.04 -8.16
N LYS A 124 16.43 10.24 -7.23
CA LYS A 124 16.18 8.79 -7.24
C LYS A 124 14.71 8.47 -7.01
N ILE A 125 14.06 9.17 -6.07
CA ILE A 125 12.62 9.00 -5.84
C ILE A 125 11.82 9.34 -7.11
N ASP A 126 12.17 10.42 -7.81
CA ASP A 126 11.50 10.80 -9.06
C ASP A 126 11.63 9.70 -10.11
N THR A 127 12.85 9.17 -10.28
CA THR A 127 13.13 8.10 -11.24
C THR A 127 12.29 6.85 -10.93
N LEU A 128 12.25 6.45 -9.65
CA LEU A 128 11.52 5.28 -9.18
C LEU A 128 10.00 5.43 -9.41
N PHE A 129 9.43 6.61 -9.14
CA PHE A 129 7.99 6.89 -9.34
C PHE A 129 7.63 6.95 -10.83
N GLU A 130 8.54 7.41 -11.69
CA GLU A 130 8.28 7.58 -13.12
C GLU A 130 8.41 6.28 -13.92
N HIS A 131 9.31 5.38 -13.53
CA HIS A 131 9.74 4.25 -14.35
C HIS A 131 9.46 2.88 -13.73
N ASN A 132 9.78 2.68 -12.45
CA ASN A 132 9.82 1.35 -11.85
C ASN A 132 8.47 0.96 -11.23
N LEU A 133 7.86 1.88 -10.48
CA LEU A 133 6.67 1.58 -9.66
C LEU A 133 5.34 1.62 -10.44
N LYS A 134 5.32 2.10 -11.69
CA LYS A 134 4.09 2.17 -12.50
C LYS A 134 3.59 0.80 -12.98
N GLY A 135 4.45 -0.21 -12.99
CA GLY A 135 4.16 -1.54 -13.52
C GLY A 135 3.59 -2.55 -12.51
N ILE A 136 3.48 -2.16 -11.24
CA ILE A 136 3.05 -3.01 -10.11
C ILE A 136 1.52 -2.92 -9.93
#